data_AF-A0A9E4IKW2-F1
#
_entry.id   AF-A0A9E4IKW2-F1
#
_cell.length_a   1.000
_cell.length_b   1.000
_cell.length_c   1.000
_cell.angle_alpha   90.00
_cell.angle_beta   90.00
_cell.angle_gamma   90.00
#
_symmetry.space_group_name_H-M   'P 1'
#
loop_
_entity.id
_entity.type
_entity.pdbx_description
1 polymer ?
#
loop_
_entity_poly.entity_id
_entity_poly.type
_entity_poly.pdbx_seq_one_letter_code
_entity_poly.pdbx_strand_id
1 'polypeptide(L)'
;MDLYARVNILEGRAVRLGRGSLDDVISLDADPINRARGWADMGVDCLLVVDLDAAAYRSYRNRPLIDRMLGALDVPIVVAGGIRSEREAARLIKQGAWKVTMGTAAIETPTMVWDLCRDFPGRMMVSLDVLGNEELVTEGWTSDSGRFMEEVMLEMASCGVSGFFVTDARRDVLSERPNLDILRTALEYIDEPVVASVGVRNLDDLRALTSIDVDGRSLAGVVVGREVTEGRFTVGQAKAVLGGPGAPLARVLQLRVVLPCGDLDRSVDFYQSTLGFARVEAAGPYGPGVHEEAGSRVLLDVGVDSMLELVPADGPGQVRHPCRLVFVVDDAQARRDQVEALGHTTSPAADGSSRAFEVEAPDGVTVTISEPLGVQTP
;
A
#
# COMPACT_ATOMS: atom_id res chain seq x y z
N MET A 1 -3.01 -13.73 3.97
CA MET A 1 -2.27 -12.56 4.53
C MET A 1 -0.81 -12.70 4.13
N ASP A 2 -0.10 -11.60 3.86
CA ASP A 2 1.32 -11.63 3.52
C ASP A 2 2.21 -11.80 4.77
N LEU A 3 3.29 -12.56 4.63
CA LEU A 3 4.27 -12.78 5.67
C LEU A 3 5.51 -11.91 5.44
N TYR A 4 5.68 -10.91 6.30
CA TYR A 4 6.84 -10.02 6.32
C TYR A 4 7.91 -10.54 7.27
N ALA A 5 9.19 -10.40 6.91
CA ALA A 5 10.28 -10.62 7.86
C ALA A 5 11.07 -9.34 8.14
N ARG A 6 11.33 -9.08 9.43
CA ARG A 6 12.06 -7.89 9.85
C ARG A 6 13.58 -8.10 9.81
N VAL A 7 14.29 -7.11 9.26
CA VAL A 7 15.75 -7.00 9.32
C VAL A 7 16.12 -5.62 9.84
N ASN A 8 16.52 -5.54 11.11
CA ASN A 8 17.00 -4.30 11.69
C ASN A 8 18.51 -4.17 11.48
N ILE A 9 18.94 -2.97 11.10
CA ILE A 9 20.35 -2.64 10.87
C ILE A 9 20.77 -1.55 11.85
N LEU A 10 21.83 -1.82 12.61
CA LEU A 10 22.48 -0.86 13.49
C LEU A 10 24.00 -1.00 13.36
N GLU A 11 24.67 0.11 13.11
CA GLU A 11 26.13 0.20 12.88
C GLU A 11 26.62 -0.76 11.78
N GLY A 12 25.83 -0.92 10.71
CA GLY A 12 26.13 -1.85 9.62
C GLY A 12 25.98 -3.34 9.95
N ARG A 13 25.41 -3.68 11.12
CA ARG A 13 25.19 -5.07 11.56
C ARG A 13 23.71 -5.39 11.66
N ALA A 14 23.36 -6.66 11.46
CA ALA A 14 22.02 -7.15 11.71
C ALA A 14 21.81 -7.30 13.22
N VAL A 15 20.78 -6.64 13.74
CA VAL A 15 20.50 -6.64 15.18
C VAL A 15 19.06 -7.01 15.48
N ARG A 16 18.81 -7.33 16.74
CA ARG A 16 17.47 -7.42 17.33
C ARG A 16 17.38 -6.46 18.49
N LEU A 17 16.26 -5.77 18.62
CA LEU A 17 15.92 -5.03 19.83
C LEU A 17 15.19 -6.01 20.76
N GLY A 18 15.72 -6.25 21.96
CA GLY A 18 15.12 -7.18 22.93
C GLY A 18 13.74 -6.69 23.36
N ARG A 19 13.69 -5.60 24.11
CA ARG A 19 12.44 -4.93 24.53
C ARG A 19 12.05 -3.75 23.64
N GLY A 20 12.36 -3.81 22.34
CA GLY A 20 12.17 -2.67 21.44
C GLY A 20 13.09 -1.46 21.73
N SER A 21 14.06 -1.61 22.64
CA SER A 21 14.96 -0.53 23.05
C SER A 21 16.36 -0.67 22.44
N LEU A 22 16.97 0.46 22.09
CA LEU A 22 18.37 0.57 21.67
C LEU A 22 19.36 0.29 22.80
N ASP A 23 18.90 0.32 24.06
CA ASP A 23 19.72 -0.06 25.22
C ASP A 23 19.81 -1.58 25.40
N ASP A 24 18.97 -2.35 24.69
CA ASP A 24 18.86 -3.81 24.76
C ASP A 24 19.06 -4.43 23.37
N VAL A 25 20.18 -4.07 22.74
CA VAL A 25 20.55 -4.54 21.40
C VAL A 25 21.25 -5.89 21.49
N ILE A 26 20.72 -6.86 20.76
CA ILE A 26 21.31 -8.18 20.59
C ILE A 26 21.89 -8.25 19.18
N SER A 27 23.22 -8.32 19.07
CA SER A 27 23.89 -8.58 17.79
C SER A 27 23.53 -9.98 17.31
N LEU A 28 23.14 -10.09 16.04
CA LEU A 28 22.83 -11.38 15.42
C LEU A 28 24.02 -11.91 14.59
N ASP A 29 25.17 -11.22 14.65
CA ASP A 29 26.48 -11.54 14.03
C ASP A 29 26.43 -12.11 12.60
N ALA A 30 25.47 -11.65 11.82
CA ALA A 30 25.37 -11.86 10.38
C ALA A 30 25.51 -10.54 9.63
N ASP A 31 26.13 -10.60 8.44
CA ASP A 31 25.97 -9.57 7.41
C ASP A 31 24.46 -9.38 7.14
N PRO A 32 23.91 -8.15 7.26
CA PRO A 32 22.50 -7.86 6.97
C PRO A 32 22.01 -8.42 5.63
N ILE A 33 22.86 -8.43 4.60
CA ILE A 33 22.51 -9.02 3.30
C ILE A 33 22.30 -10.53 3.43
N ASN A 34 23.18 -11.23 4.13
CA ASN A 34 23.05 -12.69 4.34
C ASN A 34 21.83 -13.02 5.18
N ARG A 35 21.52 -12.19 6.19
CA ARG A 35 20.31 -12.35 7.00
C ARG A 35 19.05 -12.17 6.17
N ALA A 36 19.00 -11.15 5.34
CA ALA A 36 17.89 -10.89 4.43
C ALA A 36 17.74 -11.99 3.37
N ARG A 37 18.85 -12.47 2.79
CA ARG A 37 18.85 -13.64 1.89
C ARG A 37 18.31 -14.89 2.59
N GLY A 38 18.72 -15.15 3.83
CA GLY A 38 18.20 -16.28 4.60
C GLY A 38 16.68 -16.23 4.78
N TRP A 39 16.10 -15.05 4.95
CA TRP A 39 14.65 -14.88 4.96
C TRP A 39 14.01 -15.11 3.59
N ALA A 40 14.60 -14.56 2.53
CA ALA A 40 14.14 -14.77 1.16
C ALA A 40 14.14 -16.26 0.77
N ASP A 41 15.22 -16.97 1.10
CA ASP A 41 15.38 -18.41 0.85
C ASP A 41 14.36 -19.25 1.64
N MET A 42 13.89 -18.77 2.79
CA MET A 42 12.81 -19.41 3.56
C MET A 42 11.42 -19.16 2.95
N GLY A 43 11.29 -18.24 1.98
CA GLY A 43 10.06 -18.00 1.23
C GLY A 43 9.08 -17.02 1.87
N VAL A 44 9.59 -16.01 2.60
CA VAL A 44 8.77 -14.87 3.04
C VAL A 44 8.29 -14.05 1.84
N ASP A 45 7.16 -13.37 1.98
CA ASP A 45 6.55 -12.63 0.87
C ASP A 45 7.17 -11.23 0.72
N CYS A 46 7.66 -10.64 1.81
CA CYS A 46 8.32 -9.34 1.80
C CYS A 46 9.32 -9.20 2.96
N LEU A 47 10.35 -8.37 2.76
CA LEU A 47 11.24 -7.94 3.84
C LEU A 47 10.87 -6.54 4.32
N LEU A 48 10.87 -6.33 5.63
CA LEU A 48 10.83 -5.01 6.27
C LEU A 48 12.24 -4.70 6.81
N VAL A 49 12.99 -3.87 6.07
CA VAL A 49 14.37 -3.49 6.42
C VAL A 49 14.33 -2.15 7.17
N VAL A 50 14.77 -2.15 8.43
CA VAL A 50 14.73 -0.96 9.30
C VAL A 50 16.13 -0.44 9.58
N ASP A 51 16.41 0.78 9.12
CA ASP A 51 17.65 1.50 9.43
C ASP A 51 17.53 2.20 10.79
N LEU A 52 18.04 1.56 11.84
CA LEU A 52 17.95 2.09 13.20
C LEU A 52 18.85 3.30 13.42
N ASP A 53 19.97 3.39 12.69
CA ASP A 53 20.85 4.56 12.72
C ASP A 53 20.16 5.82 12.18
N ALA A 54 19.44 5.67 11.07
CA ALA A 54 18.68 6.76 10.49
C ALA A 54 17.47 7.12 11.37
N ALA A 55 16.81 6.11 11.95
CA ALA A 55 15.65 6.31 12.82
C ALA A 55 16.03 7.10 14.08
N ALA A 56 17.03 6.62 14.82
CA ALA A 56 17.39 7.12 16.15
C ALA A 56 18.38 8.28 16.12
N TYR A 57 19.40 8.22 15.26
CA TYR A 57 20.53 9.16 15.28
C TYR A 57 20.58 10.08 14.06
N ARG A 58 19.59 10.00 13.16
CA ARG A 58 19.55 10.72 11.89
C ARG A 58 20.83 10.47 11.05
N SER A 59 21.44 9.30 11.22
CA SER A 59 22.67 8.90 10.54
C SER A 59 22.37 7.94 9.40
N TYR A 60 22.63 8.37 8.16
CA TYR A 60 22.36 7.59 6.94
C TYR A 60 23.52 6.65 6.55
N ARG A 61 24.36 6.26 7.52
CA ARG A 61 25.57 5.44 7.26
C ARG A 61 25.26 4.06 6.65
N ASN A 62 24.06 3.53 6.89
CA ASN A 62 23.67 2.22 6.36
C ASN A 62 23.07 2.29 4.94
N ARG A 63 22.87 3.48 4.36
CA ARG A 63 22.27 3.58 3.01
C ARG A 63 23.03 2.84 1.93
N PRO A 64 24.38 2.90 1.84
CA PRO A 64 25.12 2.09 0.87
C PRO A 64 24.92 0.58 1.06
N LEU A 65 24.71 0.12 2.30
CA LEU A 65 24.41 -1.28 2.59
C LEU A 65 22.99 -1.66 2.14
N ILE A 66 22.01 -0.79 2.40
CA ILE A 66 20.62 -0.97 1.96
C ILE A 66 20.54 -0.95 0.42
N ASP A 67 21.24 -0.05 -0.26
CA ASP A 67 21.29 -0.01 -1.73
C ASP A 67 21.84 -1.33 -2.29
N ARG A 68 22.89 -1.89 -1.66
CA ARG A 68 23.40 -3.23 -2.02
C ARG A 68 22.38 -4.34 -1.76
N MET A 69 21.58 -4.25 -0.70
CA MET A 69 20.51 -5.23 -0.42
C MET A 69 19.42 -5.16 -1.50
N LEU A 70 18.98 -3.96 -1.87
CA LEU A 70 17.96 -3.73 -2.90
C LEU A 70 18.38 -4.29 -4.26
N GLY A 71 19.67 -4.18 -4.63
CA GLY A 71 20.18 -4.71 -5.88
C GLY A 71 20.53 -6.21 -5.87
N ALA A 72 20.53 -6.88 -4.71
CA ALA A 72 21.01 -8.25 -4.56
C ALA A 72 19.92 -9.28 -4.23
N LEU A 73 18.68 -8.84 -4.02
CA LEU A 73 17.57 -9.67 -3.55
C LEU A 73 16.34 -9.43 -4.44
N ASP A 74 15.71 -10.51 -4.89
CA ASP A 74 14.50 -10.44 -5.73
C ASP A 74 13.21 -10.34 -4.90
N VAL A 75 13.27 -10.65 -3.60
CA VAL A 75 12.12 -10.51 -2.70
C VAL A 75 11.79 -9.02 -2.52
N PRO A 76 10.50 -8.61 -2.54
CA PRO A 76 10.12 -7.23 -2.26
C PRO A 76 10.67 -6.72 -0.93
N ILE A 77 11.17 -5.49 -0.92
CA ILE A 77 11.74 -4.84 0.27
C ILE A 77 10.99 -3.54 0.57
N VAL A 78 10.38 -3.46 1.76
CA VAL A 78 9.97 -2.19 2.37
C VAL A 78 11.12 -1.62 3.18
N VAL A 79 11.56 -0.41 2.84
CA VAL A 79 12.62 0.29 3.60
C VAL A 79 11.99 1.23 4.63
N ALA A 80 12.42 1.08 5.88
CA ALA A 80 12.02 1.89 7.02
C ALA A 80 13.23 2.58 7.66
N GLY A 81 12.96 3.54 8.54
CA GLY A 81 13.98 4.17 9.39
C GLY A 81 14.48 5.49 8.84
N GLY A 82 14.13 6.57 9.56
CA GLY A 82 14.70 7.90 9.40
C GLY A 82 14.45 8.62 8.07
N ILE A 83 13.46 8.19 7.29
CA ILE A 83 13.09 8.83 6.02
C ILE A 83 12.30 10.09 6.36
N ARG A 84 12.93 11.27 6.22
CA ARG A 84 12.40 12.57 6.65
C ARG A 84 12.44 13.64 5.54
N SER A 85 12.62 13.21 4.29
CA SER A 85 12.58 14.12 3.13
C SER A 85 12.12 13.36 1.89
N GLU A 86 11.44 14.07 1.00
CA GLU A 86 10.98 13.53 -0.29
C GLU A 86 12.14 12.99 -1.11
N ARG A 87 13.25 13.75 -1.13
CA ARG A 87 14.48 13.37 -1.83
C ARG A 87 14.98 11.99 -1.40
N GLU A 88 14.94 11.69 -0.10
CA GLU A 88 15.44 10.42 0.42
C GLU A 88 14.46 9.27 0.12
N ALA A 89 13.16 9.50 0.25
CA ALA A 89 12.13 8.53 -0.14
C ALA A 89 12.24 8.20 -1.65
N ALA A 90 12.26 9.22 -2.50
CA ALA A 90 12.43 9.09 -3.94
C ALA A 90 13.72 8.37 -4.32
N ARG A 91 14.83 8.63 -3.62
CA ARG A 91 16.10 7.92 -3.83
C ARG A 91 15.94 6.42 -3.58
N LEU A 92 15.39 6.03 -2.43
CA LEU A 92 15.20 4.62 -2.07
C LEU A 92 14.27 3.90 -3.05
N ILE A 93 13.17 4.54 -3.44
CA ILE A 93 12.23 4.01 -4.44
C ILE A 93 12.93 3.78 -5.78
N LYS A 94 13.73 4.75 -6.25
CA LYS A 94 14.50 4.65 -7.51
C LYS A 94 15.63 3.61 -7.44
N GLN A 95 16.16 3.32 -6.26
CA GLN A 95 17.15 2.26 -6.04
C GLN A 95 16.53 0.85 -5.97
N GLY A 96 15.20 0.73 -6.04
CA GLY A 96 14.51 -0.56 -6.08
C GLY A 96 13.75 -0.93 -4.82
N ALA A 97 13.63 -0.05 -3.82
CA ALA A 97 12.75 -0.31 -2.68
C ALA A 97 11.32 -0.48 -3.18
N TRP A 98 10.68 -1.61 -2.90
CA TRP A 98 9.30 -1.87 -3.33
C TRP A 98 8.36 -0.84 -2.73
N LYS A 99 8.50 -0.56 -1.43
CA LYS A 99 7.86 0.57 -0.76
C LYS A 99 8.82 1.21 0.24
N VAL A 100 8.49 2.40 0.69
CA VAL A 100 9.14 3.05 1.84
C VAL A 100 8.09 3.32 2.91
N THR A 101 8.50 3.21 4.17
CA THR A 101 7.61 3.50 5.30
C THR A 101 8.09 4.68 6.13
N MET A 102 7.14 5.53 6.52
CA MET A 102 7.35 6.72 7.34
C MET A 102 6.55 6.60 8.63
N GLY A 103 7.21 6.79 9.78
CA GLY A 103 6.53 6.88 11.07
C GLY A 103 6.42 8.34 11.51
N THR A 104 7.42 8.81 12.25
CA THR A 104 7.48 10.20 12.75
C THR A 104 7.22 11.27 11.68
N ALA A 105 7.76 11.10 10.48
CA ALA A 105 7.58 12.10 9.41
C ALA A 105 6.14 12.18 8.89
N ALA A 106 5.36 11.10 8.98
CA ALA A 106 3.94 11.11 8.63
C ALA A 106 3.10 11.90 9.63
N ILE A 107 3.54 11.93 10.90
CA ILE A 107 2.88 12.64 11.99
C ILE A 107 3.29 14.13 11.98
N GLU A 108 4.58 14.41 11.81
CA GLU A 108 5.16 15.76 11.91
C GLU A 108 5.08 16.57 10.61
N THR A 109 5.04 15.91 9.45
CA THR A 109 5.08 16.57 8.13
C THR A 109 4.17 15.86 7.13
N PRO A 110 2.85 15.84 7.37
CA PRO A 110 1.89 15.11 6.54
C PRO A 110 1.88 15.56 5.07
N THR A 111 2.12 16.85 4.80
CA THR A 111 2.20 17.39 3.43
C THR A 111 3.28 16.71 2.59
N MET A 112 4.40 16.32 3.19
CA MET A 112 5.47 15.59 2.52
C MET A 112 5.00 14.20 2.08
N VAL A 113 4.19 13.53 2.91
CA VAL A 113 3.63 12.22 2.56
C VAL A 113 2.65 12.37 1.41
N TRP A 114 1.82 13.42 1.41
CA TRP A 114 0.92 13.74 0.31
C TRP A 114 1.67 13.93 -1.02
N ASP A 115 2.71 14.77 -1.04
CA ASP A 115 3.54 14.98 -2.24
C ASP A 115 4.20 13.69 -2.72
N LEU A 116 4.69 12.85 -1.79
CA LEU A 116 5.29 11.55 -2.13
C LEU A 116 4.27 10.54 -2.67
N CYS A 117 3.06 10.50 -2.14
CA CYS A 117 2.01 9.63 -2.65
C CYS A 117 1.55 10.07 -4.05
N ARG A 118 1.54 11.38 -4.32
CA ARG A 118 1.28 11.90 -5.67
C ARG A 118 2.40 11.52 -6.64
N ASP A 119 3.65 11.71 -6.25
CA ASP A 119 4.80 11.51 -7.14
C ASP A 119 5.19 10.04 -7.30
N PHE A 120 4.90 9.19 -6.30
CA PHE A 120 5.17 7.76 -6.27
C PHE A 120 3.97 6.95 -5.78
N PRO A 121 2.90 6.86 -6.59
CA PRO A 121 1.68 6.24 -6.13
C PRO A 121 1.87 4.77 -5.77
N GLY A 122 1.33 4.37 -4.61
CA GLY A 122 1.40 2.99 -4.12
C GLY A 122 2.74 2.60 -3.50
N ARG A 123 3.70 3.52 -3.44
CA ARG A 123 5.06 3.28 -2.92
C ARG A 123 5.24 3.68 -1.46
N MET A 124 4.27 4.37 -0.87
CA MET A 124 4.33 4.88 0.50
C MET A 124 3.52 4.00 1.45
N MET A 125 4.06 3.70 2.63
CA MET A 125 3.34 3.14 3.77
C MET A 125 3.60 4.00 5.00
N VAL A 126 2.75 3.88 6.01
CA VAL A 126 2.93 4.56 7.30
C VAL A 126 3.14 3.53 8.39
N SER A 127 4.07 3.80 9.30
CA SER A 127 4.30 2.95 10.48
C SER A 127 3.80 3.69 11.72
N LEU A 128 2.84 3.10 12.42
CA LEU A 128 2.25 3.64 13.63
C LEU A 128 2.67 2.80 14.83
N ASP A 129 3.38 3.44 15.75
CA ASP A 129 3.69 2.90 17.06
C ASP A 129 2.70 3.52 18.05
N VAL A 130 1.80 2.68 18.58
CA VAL A 130 0.58 3.10 19.25
C VAL A 130 0.59 2.69 20.72
N LEU A 131 0.20 3.60 21.61
CA LEU A 131 0.01 3.36 23.03
C LEU A 131 -1.38 2.77 23.32
N GLY A 132 -1.58 2.25 24.54
CA GLY A 132 -2.86 1.65 24.93
C GLY A 132 -4.06 2.61 24.97
N ASN A 133 -3.81 3.93 24.99
CA ASN A 133 -4.83 4.98 24.82
C ASN A 133 -4.95 5.46 23.36
N GLU A 134 -4.37 4.71 22.41
CA GLU A 134 -4.35 5.00 20.98
C GLU A 134 -3.52 6.23 20.56
N GLU A 135 -2.82 6.84 21.51
CA GLU A 135 -1.87 7.91 21.22
C GLU A 135 -0.62 7.36 20.53
N LEU A 136 -0.10 8.10 19.57
CA LEU A 136 1.07 7.70 18.79
C LEU A 136 2.36 8.19 19.43
N VAL A 137 3.40 7.35 19.38
CA VAL A 137 4.76 7.73 19.77
C VAL A 137 5.65 7.99 18.55
N THR A 138 6.55 8.96 18.68
CA THR A 138 7.48 9.40 17.66
C THR A 138 8.93 9.29 18.14
N GLU A 139 9.87 9.73 17.30
CA GLU A 139 11.31 9.80 17.60
C GLU A 139 11.97 8.48 18.00
N GLY A 140 11.47 7.35 17.49
CA GLY A 140 11.97 6.03 17.90
C GLY A 140 11.51 5.69 19.31
N TRP A 141 10.20 5.81 19.54
CA TRP A 141 9.52 5.39 20.77
C TRP A 141 9.81 6.24 22.01
N THR A 142 10.41 7.43 21.86
CA THR A 142 10.84 8.27 22.99
C THR A 142 9.96 9.49 23.27
N SER A 143 9.10 9.90 22.33
CA SER A 143 8.23 11.08 22.50
C SER A 143 6.77 10.76 22.24
N ASP A 144 5.89 11.20 23.14
CA ASP A 144 4.46 11.23 22.88
C ASP A 144 4.17 12.32 21.83
N SER A 145 3.30 12.03 20.86
CA SER A 145 3.04 12.95 19.74
C SER A 145 1.88 13.92 20.00
N GLY A 146 0.98 13.60 20.94
CA GLY A 146 -0.30 14.28 21.09
C GLY A 146 -1.31 14.02 19.96
N ARG A 147 -0.98 13.15 19.01
CA ARG A 147 -1.89 12.71 17.93
C ARG A 147 -2.31 11.26 18.13
N PHE A 148 -3.52 10.94 17.71
CA PHE A 148 -4.13 9.63 17.93
C PHE A 148 -4.18 8.80 16.64
N MET A 149 -4.25 7.48 16.79
CA MET A 149 -4.23 6.52 15.69
C MET A 149 -5.31 6.81 14.65
N GLU A 150 -6.57 7.00 15.07
CA GLU A 150 -7.70 7.32 14.18
C GLU A 150 -7.39 8.53 13.28
N GLU A 151 -6.99 9.64 13.91
CA GLU A 151 -6.72 10.91 13.23
C GLU A 151 -5.67 10.77 12.14
N VAL A 152 -4.54 10.14 12.47
CA VAL A 152 -3.41 9.98 11.54
C VAL A 152 -3.72 8.94 10.47
N MET A 153 -4.44 7.86 10.79
CA MET A 153 -4.83 6.86 9.78
C MET A 153 -5.75 7.47 8.73
N LEU A 154 -6.79 8.20 9.14
CA LEU A 154 -7.71 8.87 8.21
C LEU A 154 -7.00 9.93 7.35
N GLU A 155 -6.10 10.72 7.95
CA GLU A 155 -5.32 11.73 7.23
C GLU A 155 -4.41 11.10 6.17
N MET A 156 -3.68 10.03 6.55
CA MET A 156 -2.73 9.37 5.67
C MET A 156 -3.42 8.53 4.59
N ALA A 157 -4.55 7.89 4.90
CA ALA A 157 -5.42 7.25 3.92
C ALA A 157 -5.85 8.24 2.84
N SER A 158 -6.30 9.43 3.26
CA SER A 158 -6.66 10.54 2.35
C SER A 158 -5.48 11.05 1.51
N CYS A 159 -4.24 10.85 1.96
CA CYS A 159 -3.04 11.16 1.18
C CYS A 159 -2.73 10.10 0.11
N GLY A 160 -3.37 8.93 0.14
CA GLY A 160 -3.14 7.85 -0.83
C GLY A 160 -2.03 6.87 -0.42
N VAL A 161 -1.73 6.74 0.87
CA VAL A 161 -0.76 5.72 1.35
C VAL A 161 -1.28 4.32 1.02
N SER A 162 -0.37 3.39 0.74
CA SER A 162 -0.70 2.03 0.31
C SER A 162 -0.95 1.05 1.46
N GLY A 163 -0.98 1.54 2.69
CA GLY A 163 -1.21 0.75 3.90
C GLY A 163 -0.41 1.19 5.11
N PHE A 164 -0.69 0.52 6.23
CA PHE A 164 -0.19 0.85 7.55
C PHE A 164 0.49 -0.35 8.20
N PHE A 165 1.65 -0.14 8.82
CA PHE A 165 2.17 -1.04 9.85
C PHE A 165 1.68 -0.55 11.20
N VAL A 166 1.01 -1.41 11.97
CA VAL A 166 0.53 -1.07 13.31
C VAL A 166 1.28 -1.89 14.35
N THR A 167 1.89 -1.21 15.32
CA THR A 167 2.66 -1.78 16.41
C THR A 167 2.09 -1.27 17.74
N ASP A 168 1.88 -2.15 18.72
CA ASP A 168 1.66 -1.74 20.11
C ASP A 168 3.03 -1.42 20.75
N ALA A 169 3.28 -0.14 21.00
CA ALA A 169 4.59 0.39 21.36
C ALA A 169 5.09 -0.06 22.74
N ARG A 170 4.20 -0.44 23.65
CA ARG A 170 4.57 -0.85 25.03
C ARG A 170 4.48 -2.35 25.24
N ARG A 171 4.18 -3.12 24.21
CA ARG A 171 4.04 -4.56 24.31
C ARG A 171 5.40 -5.25 24.42
N ASP A 172 5.56 -6.11 25.41
CA ASP A 172 6.74 -6.98 25.48
C ASP A 172 6.63 -8.10 24.44
N VAL A 173 7.25 -7.86 23.29
CA VAL A 173 7.29 -8.78 22.15
C VAL A 173 7.86 -10.17 22.50
N LEU A 174 8.56 -10.32 23.63
CA LEU A 174 9.16 -11.59 24.04
C LEU A 174 8.19 -12.50 24.81
N SER A 175 7.22 -11.93 25.51
CA SER A 175 6.36 -12.66 26.46
C SER A 175 4.87 -12.52 26.17
N GLU A 176 4.46 -11.40 25.58
CA GLU A 176 3.06 -11.07 25.37
C GLU A 176 2.57 -11.41 23.96
N ARG A 177 1.31 -11.83 23.87
CA ARG A 177 0.64 -12.05 22.57
C ARG A 177 0.42 -10.72 21.84
N PRO A 178 0.20 -10.72 20.52
CA PRO A 178 -0.25 -9.55 19.78
C PRO A 178 -1.47 -8.86 20.41
N ASN A 179 -1.48 -7.54 20.36
CA ASN A 179 -2.68 -6.76 20.70
C ASN A 179 -3.69 -6.90 19.56
N LEU A 180 -4.71 -7.73 19.74
CA LEU A 180 -5.72 -7.95 18.69
C LEU A 180 -6.73 -6.81 18.64
N ASP A 181 -6.97 -6.15 19.77
CA ASP A 181 -8.00 -5.11 19.88
C ASP A 181 -7.55 -3.87 19.10
N ILE A 182 -6.30 -3.43 19.28
CA ILE A 182 -5.76 -2.29 18.53
C ILE A 182 -5.74 -2.52 17.01
N LEU A 183 -5.57 -3.77 16.58
CA LEU A 183 -5.59 -4.15 15.17
C LEU A 183 -7.02 -4.19 14.60
N ARG A 184 -8.01 -4.59 15.42
CA ARG A 184 -9.44 -4.46 15.05
C ARG A 184 -9.82 -2.99 14.92
N THR A 185 -9.48 -2.18 15.93
CA THR A 185 -9.72 -0.73 15.91
C THR A 185 -9.10 -0.06 14.67
N ALA A 186 -7.86 -0.41 14.32
CA ALA A 186 -7.22 0.10 13.10
C ALA A 186 -8.00 -0.25 11.82
N LEU A 187 -8.53 -1.47 11.71
CA LEU A 187 -9.38 -1.86 10.58
C LEU A 187 -10.73 -1.13 10.59
N GLU A 188 -11.29 -0.79 11.76
CA GLU A 188 -12.55 -0.03 11.84
C GLU A 188 -12.44 1.37 11.23
N TYR A 189 -11.25 2.00 11.28
CA TYR A 189 -11.06 3.38 10.82
C TYR A 189 -10.87 3.54 9.32
N ILE A 190 -10.22 2.59 8.66
CA ILE A 190 -9.73 2.76 7.28
C ILE A 190 -9.87 1.49 6.46
N ASP A 191 -9.92 1.62 5.14
CA ASP A 191 -10.03 0.50 4.20
C ASP A 191 -8.66 0.04 3.68
N GLU A 192 -7.61 0.82 3.88
CA GLU A 192 -6.27 0.50 3.42
C GLU A 192 -5.67 -0.71 4.14
N PRO A 193 -4.73 -1.43 3.50
CA PRO A 193 -4.05 -2.58 4.08
C PRO A 193 -3.44 -2.31 5.47
N VAL A 194 -3.87 -3.05 6.50
CA VAL A 194 -3.24 -3.04 7.83
C VAL A 194 -2.34 -4.27 8.00
N VAL A 195 -1.06 -4.04 8.31
CA VAL A 195 -0.05 -5.06 8.58
C VAL A 195 0.29 -5.07 10.06
N ALA A 196 0.10 -6.21 10.72
CA ALA A 196 0.43 -6.36 12.13
C ALA A 196 1.95 -6.45 12.33
N SER A 197 2.56 -5.42 12.92
CA SER A 197 4.00 -5.28 13.10
C SER A 197 4.45 -5.70 14.51
N VAL A 198 3.96 -6.87 14.96
CA VAL A 198 3.86 -7.29 16.37
C VAL A 198 4.77 -8.48 16.73
N GLY A 199 4.94 -8.76 18.03
CA GLY A 199 5.62 -9.95 18.53
C GLY A 199 4.76 -11.22 18.40
N VAL A 200 4.92 -11.98 17.30
CA VAL A 200 4.26 -13.28 17.11
C VAL A 200 5.06 -14.37 17.82
N ARG A 201 4.50 -14.98 18.87
CA ARG A 201 5.26 -15.95 19.70
C ARG A 201 5.22 -17.38 19.18
N ASN A 202 4.13 -17.75 18.50
CA ASN A 202 3.82 -19.10 18.04
C ASN A 202 2.72 -19.09 16.96
N LEU A 203 2.36 -20.28 16.46
CA LEU A 203 1.31 -20.45 15.45
C LEU A 203 -0.10 -20.12 15.96
N ASP A 204 -0.37 -20.18 17.27
CA ASP A 204 -1.68 -19.82 17.82
C ASP A 204 -1.89 -18.30 17.79
N ASP A 205 -0.83 -17.51 18.03
CA ASP A 205 -0.86 -16.06 17.83
C ASP A 205 -1.16 -15.73 16.35
N LEU A 206 -0.59 -16.46 15.38
CA LEU A 206 -0.92 -16.29 13.95
C LEU A 206 -2.39 -16.63 13.66
N ARG A 207 -2.92 -17.74 14.19
CA ARG A 207 -4.34 -18.11 14.03
C ARG A 207 -5.27 -17.05 14.61
N ALA A 208 -4.87 -16.45 15.73
CA ALA A 208 -5.64 -15.39 16.35
C ALA A 208 -5.68 -14.12 15.47
N LEU A 209 -4.54 -13.77 14.84
CA LEU A 209 -4.48 -12.67 13.87
C LEU A 209 -5.31 -12.95 12.61
N THR A 210 -5.28 -14.17 12.08
CA THR A 210 -6.11 -14.54 10.91
C THR A 210 -7.61 -14.57 11.22
N SER A 211 -7.99 -14.61 12.50
CA SER A 211 -9.38 -14.59 12.94
C SER A 211 -9.91 -13.17 13.17
N ILE A 212 -9.11 -12.14 12.90
CA ILE A 212 -9.58 -10.76 12.89
C ILE A 212 -10.33 -10.53 11.58
N ASP A 213 -11.61 -10.21 11.74
CA ASP A 213 -12.52 -9.78 10.68
C ASP A 213 -13.32 -8.59 11.21
N VAL A 214 -13.33 -7.50 10.45
CA VAL A 214 -14.12 -6.29 10.72
C VAL A 214 -14.83 -5.93 9.42
N ASP A 215 -16.14 -6.20 9.37
CA ASP A 215 -16.99 -5.98 8.19
C ASP A 215 -16.44 -6.63 6.91
N GLY A 216 -15.94 -7.88 7.02
CA GLY A 216 -15.36 -8.62 5.90
C GLY A 216 -13.93 -8.20 5.52
N ARG A 217 -13.33 -7.28 6.28
CA ARG A 217 -11.93 -6.86 6.14
C ARG A 217 -11.06 -7.60 7.14
N SER A 218 -9.90 -8.04 6.67
CA SER A 218 -8.90 -8.75 7.47
C SER A 218 -7.54 -8.07 7.35
N LEU A 219 -6.61 -8.43 8.23
CA LEU A 219 -5.24 -7.91 8.13
C LEU A 219 -4.59 -8.29 6.81
N ALA A 220 -3.90 -7.35 6.18
CA ALA A 220 -3.19 -7.60 4.93
C ALA A 220 -1.94 -8.45 5.15
N GLY A 221 -1.30 -8.35 6.32
CA GLY A 221 -0.09 -9.09 6.61
C GLY A 221 0.33 -9.09 8.07
N VAL A 222 1.41 -9.80 8.34
CA VAL A 222 2.04 -9.88 9.66
C VAL A 222 3.56 -9.89 9.55
N VAL A 223 4.23 -9.18 10.45
CA VAL A 223 5.69 -9.18 10.55
C VAL A 223 6.15 -10.24 11.55
N VAL A 224 7.06 -11.11 11.12
CA VAL A 224 7.74 -12.09 11.97
C VAL A 224 9.24 -11.80 12.09
N GLY A 225 9.87 -12.36 13.12
CA GLY A 225 11.28 -12.14 13.40
C GLY A 225 11.92 -13.26 14.21
N ARG A 226 12.14 -12.96 15.49
CA ARG A 226 12.92 -13.78 16.43
C ARG A 226 12.48 -15.25 16.42
N GLU A 227 11.18 -15.49 16.53
CA GLU A 227 10.60 -16.78 16.90
C GLU A 227 10.74 -17.81 15.78
N VAL A 228 10.71 -17.36 14.54
CA VAL A 228 11.07 -18.20 13.40
C VAL A 228 12.56 -18.57 13.46
N THR A 229 13.42 -17.60 13.76
CA THR A 229 14.87 -17.82 13.76
C THR A 229 15.39 -18.57 14.99
N GLU A 230 14.62 -18.59 16.08
CA GLU A 230 14.81 -19.48 17.24
C GLU A 230 14.15 -20.85 17.04
N GLY A 231 13.53 -21.10 15.89
CA GLY A 231 12.96 -22.40 15.53
C GLY A 231 11.66 -22.76 16.24
N ARG A 232 10.92 -21.78 16.80
CA ARG A 232 9.61 -22.03 17.42
C ARG A 232 8.57 -22.47 16.38
N PHE A 233 8.68 -21.95 15.17
CA PHE A 233 7.95 -22.37 13.98
C PHE A 233 8.72 -21.97 12.73
N THR A 234 8.39 -22.54 11.57
CA THR A 234 9.03 -22.22 10.29
C THR A 234 8.19 -21.25 9.46
N VAL A 235 8.82 -20.60 8.48
CA VAL A 235 8.09 -19.79 7.48
C VAL A 235 7.00 -20.62 6.79
N GLY A 236 7.30 -21.86 6.39
CA GLY A 236 6.32 -22.76 5.79
C GLY A 236 5.11 -23.04 6.69
N GLN A 237 5.33 -23.25 8.00
CA GLN A 237 4.25 -23.41 8.97
C GLN A 237 3.43 -22.14 9.15
N ALA A 238 4.08 -20.98 9.18
CA ALA A 238 3.40 -19.69 9.24
C ALA A 238 2.51 -19.48 8.01
N LYS A 239 3.05 -19.67 6.79
CA LYS A 239 2.27 -19.55 5.54
C LYS A 239 1.11 -20.55 5.48
N ALA A 240 1.27 -21.76 5.99
CA ALA A 240 0.17 -22.71 6.08
C ALA A 240 -0.98 -22.22 6.98
N VAL A 241 -0.68 -21.48 8.05
CA VAL A 241 -1.69 -20.87 8.94
C VAL A 241 -2.34 -19.64 8.30
N LEU A 242 -1.57 -18.82 7.59
CA LEU A 242 -2.07 -17.57 6.98
C LEU A 242 -3.00 -17.78 5.77
N GLY A 243 -3.19 -19.05 5.34
CA GLY A 243 -3.63 -19.38 4.00
C GLY A 243 -2.51 -19.08 3.00
N GLY A 244 -2.54 -19.67 1.80
CA GLY A 244 -1.62 -19.29 0.70
C GLY A 244 -1.61 -17.77 0.46
N PRO A 245 -0.72 -17.25 -0.43
CA PRO A 245 -0.44 -15.82 -0.55
C PRO A 245 -1.72 -15.01 -0.41
N GLY A 246 -1.72 -14.06 0.53
CA GLY A 246 -2.88 -13.20 0.75
C GLY A 246 -3.33 -12.58 -0.56
N ALA A 247 -4.55 -12.04 -0.59
CA ALA A 247 -4.96 -11.22 -1.72
C ALA A 247 -3.78 -10.30 -2.07
N PRO A 248 -3.23 -10.40 -3.29
CA PRO A 248 -2.04 -9.65 -3.63
C PRO A 248 -2.34 -8.18 -3.37
N LEU A 249 -1.32 -7.42 -2.97
CA LEU A 249 -1.32 -5.95 -2.98
C LEU A 249 -1.39 -5.40 -4.43
N ALA A 250 -2.17 -6.05 -5.30
CA ALA A 250 -2.64 -5.52 -6.56
C ALA A 250 -3.64 -4.42 -6.22
N ARG A 251 -3.07 -3.23 -6.14
CA ARG A 251 -3.72 -1.97 -5.82
C ARG A 251 -4.68 -1.65 -6.96
N VAL A 252 -5.79 -0.98 -6.65
CA VAL A 252 -6.44 -0.14 -7.65
C VAL A 252 -5.40 0.89 -8.07
N LEU A 253 -4.82 0.72 -9.26
CA LEU A 253 -3.78 1.60 -9.78
C LEU A 253 -4.35 2.97 -10.14
N GLN A 254 -5.65 3.02 -10.47
CA GLN A 254 -6.36 4.24 -10.83
C GLN A 254 -7.88 4.09 -10.70
N LEU A 255 -8.57 5.10 -10.15
CA LEU A 255 -10.03 5.22 -10.16
C LEU A 255 -10.46 6.21 -11.26
N ARG A 256 -11.19 5.75 -12.26
CA ARG A 256 -11.72 6.60 -13.32
C ARG A 256 -13.24 6.72 -13.20
N VAL A 257 -13.71 7.94 -13.03
CA VAL A 257 -15.14 8.28 -12.90
C VAL A 257 -15.63 8.82 -14.23
N VAL A 258 -16.70 8.22 -14.77
CA VAL A 258 -17.29 8.66 -16.04
C VAL A 258 -18.51 9.54 -15.75
N LEU A 259 -18.51 10.77 -16.25
CA LEU A 259 -19.62 11.72 -16.13
C LEU A 259 -20.26 12.01 -17.50
N PRO A 260 -21.56 11.69 -17.68
CA PRO A 260 -22.30 12.15 -18.85
C PRO A 260 -22.53 13.66 -18.76
N CYS A 261 -22.24 14.37 -19.84
CA CYS A 261 -22.35 15.82 -19.94
C CYS A 261 -23.25 16.21 -21.11
N GLY A 262 -24.15 17.17 -20.91
CA GLY A 262 -25.02 17.69 -21.98
C GLY A 262 -24.30 18.60 -22.98
N ASP A 263 -23.20 19.21 -22.57
CA ASP A 263 -22.32 20.06 -23.39
C ASP A 263 -20.88 19.77 -22.94
N LEU A 264 -20.11 19.10 -23.81
CA LEU A 264 -18.78 18.60 -23.50
C LEU A 264 -17.77 19.73 -23.35
N ASP A 265 -17.76 20.70 -24.28
CA ASP A 265 -16.81 21.81 -24.28
C ASP A 265 -17.01 22.69 -23.04
N ARG A 266 -18.27 23.00 -22.70
CA ARG A 266 -18.59 23.76 -21.49
C ARG A 266 -18.17 23.04 -20.20
N SER A 267 -18.34 21.72 -20.14
CA SER A 267 -17.90 20.94 -18.99
C SER A 267 -16.38 20.90 -18.89
N VAL A 268 -15.66 20.69 -20.00
CA VAL A 268 -14.20 20.72 -20.05
C VAL A 268 -13.68 22.08 -19.56
N ASP A 269 -14.20 23.17 -20.10
CA ASP A 269 -13.81 24.52 -19.69
C ASP A 269 -14.01 24.74 -18.19
N PHE A 270 -15.13 24.28 -17.64
CA PHE A 270 -15.39 24.36 -16.19
C PHE A 270 -14.31 23.61 -15.40
N TYR A 271 -14.08 22.34 -15.70
CA TYR A 271 -13.14 21.51 -14.93
C TYR A 271 -11.68 21.97 -15.07
N GLN A 272 -11.27 22.46 -16.23
CA GLN A 272 -9.91 22.98 -16.44
C GLN A 272 -9.73 24.36 -15.80
N SER A 273 -10.63 25.31 -16.04
CA SER A 273 -10.47 26.70 -15.57
C SER A 273 -10.82 26.90 -14.10
N THR A 274 -11.77 26.12 -13.58
CA THR A 274 -12.30 26.29 -12.22
C THR A 274 -11.62 25.34 -11.24
N LEU A 275 -11.32 24.11 -11.66
CA LEU A 275 -10.78 23.07 -10.79
C LEU A 275 -9.32 22.70 -11.12
N GLY A 276 -8.75 23.26 -12.19
CA GLY A 276 -7.33 23.11 -12.53
C GLY A 276 -6.96 21.75 -13.11
N PHE A 277 -7.93 20.95 -13.56
CA PHE A 277 -7.67 19.62 -14.09
C PHE A 277 -6.96 19.67 -15.44
N ALA A 278 -6.00 18.78 -15.64
CA ALA A 278 -5.22 18.72 -16.87
C ALA A 278 -5.90 17.78 -17.87
N ARG A 279 -5.99 18.20 -19.14
CA ARG A 279 -6.46 17.29 -20.20
C ARG A 279 -5.36 16.29 -20.52
N VAL A 280 -5.74 15.02 -20.61
CA VAL A 280 -4.81 13.94 -20.99
C VAL A 280 -5.04 13.61 -22.46
N GLU A 281 -3.98 13.57 -23.26
CA GLU A 281 -4.04 13.09 -24.64
C GLU A 281 -4.19 11.57 -24.64
N ALA A 282 -5.29 11.08 -25.23
CA ALA A 282 -5.55 9.66 -25.33
C ALA A 282 -4.81 9.08 -26.54
N ALA A 283 -3.76 8.29 -26.32
CA ALA A 283 -3.46 7.23 -27.27
C ALA A 283 -4.58 6.19 -27.10
N GLY A 284 -5.58 6.22 -27.99
CA GLY A 284 -6.67 5.25 -27.94
C GLY A 284 -6.12 3.80 -27.89
N PRO A 285 -6.88 2.84 -27.35
CA PRO A 285 -6.46 1.43 -27.23
C PRO A 285 -6.16 0.73 -28.58
N TYR A 286 -6.23 1.44 -29.70
CA TYR A 286 -6.15 0.93 -31.07
C TYR A 286 -4.82 1.20 -31.79
N GLY A 287 -3.79 1.69 -31.08
CA GLY A 287 -2.48 1.96 -31.68
C GLY A 287 -2.47 3.19 -32.59
N PRO A 288 -1.29 3.60 -33.08
CA PRO A 288 -1.15 4.83 -33.86
C PRO A 288 -1.81 4.64 -35.24
N GLY A 289 -2.94 5.31 -35.48
CA GLY A 289 -3.57 5.36 -36.81
C GLY A 289 -5.11 5.41 -36.85
N VAL A 290 -5.81 5.32 -35.72
CA VAL A 290 -7.27 5.55 -35.73
C VAL A 290 -7.51 7.04 -35.54
N HIS A 291 -7.96 7.70 -36.62
CA HIS A 291 -8.42 9.08 -36.58
C HIS A 291 -9.48 9.25 -35.48
N GLU A 292 -9.19 10.13 -34.50
CA GLU A 292 -10.17 10.65 -33.56
C GLU A 292 -11.33 11.26 -34.34
N GLU A 293 -12.54 10.72 -34.18
CA GLU A 293 -13.73 11.54 -34.38
C GLU A 293 -13.73 12.61 -33.30
N ALA A 294 -13.36 13.83 -33.70
CA ALA A 294 -13.43 15.02 -32.89
C ALA A 294 -14.82 15.15 -32.26
N GLY A 295 -14.89 14.98 -30.93
CA GLY A 295 -16.10 15.25 -30.13
C GLY A 295 -16.65 14.10 -29.29
N SER A 296 -16.02 12.93 -29.24
CA SER A 296 -16.65 11.77 -28.60
C SER A 296 -16.42 11.62 -27.09
N ARG A 297 -15.24 11.92 -26.51
CA ARG A 297 -14.93 11.81 -25.06
C ARG A 297 -13.75 12.69 -24.66
N VAL A 298 -13.68 13.15 -23.42
CA VAL A 298 -12.52 13.89 -22.87
C VAL A 298 -12.08 13.30 -21.54
N LEU A 299 -10.77 13.08 -21.43
CA LEU A 299 -10.11 12.65 -20.21
C LEU A 299 -9.48 13.83 -19.49
N LEU A 300 -9.79 13.97 -18.21
CA LEU A 300 -9.18 14.93 -17.32
C LEU A 300 -8.46 14.17 -16.19
N ASP A 301 -7.19 14.49 -16.00
CA ASP A 301 -6.42 14.10 -14.82
C ASP A 301 -6.85 14.99 -13.66
N VAL A 302 -7.37 14.37 -12.62
CA VAL A 302 -7.84 15.05 -11.41
C VAL A 302 -6.88 14.86 -10.22
N GLY A 303 -5.71 14.25 -10.46
CA GLY A 303 -4.70 13.91 -9.47
C GLY A 303 -5.00 12.63 -8.68
N VAL A 304 -4.02 12.17 -7.89
CA VAL A 304 -4.12 11.03 -6.94
C VAL A 304 -4.64 9.75 -7.62
N ASP A 305 -3.99 9.33 -8.71
CA ASP A 305 -4.39 8.14 -9.47
C ASP A 305 -5.90 8.17 -9.83
N SER A 306 -6.45 9.34 -10.15
CA SER A 306 -7.87 9.47 -10.47
C SER A 306 -8.07 10.22 -11.77
N MET A 307 -9.00 9.74 -12.59
CA MET A 307 -9.34 10.34 -13.88
C MET A 307 -10.83 10.65 -13.94
N LEU A 308 -11.17 11.78 -14.53
CA LEU A 308 -12.54 12.11 -14.88
C LEU A 308 -12.71 11.96 -16.39
N GLU A 309 -13.57 11.05 -16.82
CA GLU A 309 -13.95 10.90 -18.23
C GLU A 309 -15.28 11.61 -18.47
N LEU A 310 -15.28 12.64 -19.30
CA LEU A 310 -16.47 13.34 -19.74
C LEU A 310 -16.94 12.72 -21.06
N VAL A 311 -18.21 12.29 -21.10
CA VAL A 311 -18.83 11.70 -22.30
C VAL A 311 -20.07 12.50 -22.67
N PRO A 312 -20.31 12.85 -23.94
CA PRO A 312 -21.55 13.47 -24.39
C PRO A 312 -22.75 12.59 -24.04
N ALA A 313 -23.81 13.20 -23.52
CA ALA A 313 -25.09 12.52 -23.34
C ALA A 313 -25.74 12.21 -24.71
N ASP A 314 -26.39 11.06 -24.84
CA ASP A 314 -27.13 10.68 -26.05
C ASP A 314 -28.39 11.55 -26.23
N GLY A 315 -28.19 12.76 -26.78
CA GLY A 315 -29.25 13.69 -27.16
C GLY A 315 -29.75 14.64 -26.05
N PRO A 316 -30.39 15.76 -26.44
CA PRO A 316 -30.82 16.80 -25.50
C PRO A 316 -31.88 16.27 -24.53
N GLY A 317 -31.54 16.21 -23.24
CA GLY A 317 -32.47 15.94 -22.14
C GLY A 317 -32.47 14.52 -21.57
N GLN A 318 -31.56 13.62 -21.98
CA GLN A 318 -31.38 12.32 -21.32
C GLN A 318 -30.04 12.24 -20.57
N VAL A 319 -30.01 12.73 -19.33
CA VAL A 319 -29.06 12.20 -18.35
C VAL A 319 -29.73 10.97 -17.73
N ARG A 320 -29.47 9.79 -18.29
CA ARG A 320 -29.86 8.53 -17.63
C ARG A 320 -28.70 8.11 -16.73
N HIS A 321 -28.94 8.07 -15.41
CA HIS A 321 -28.04 7.39 -14.48
C HIS A 321 -28.02 5.90 -14.82
N PRO A 322 -26.83 5.29 -14.84
CA PRO A 322 -25.95 5.20 -13.67
C PRO A 322 -24.52 5.71 -13.89
N CYS A 323 -23.85 6.10 -12.79
CA CYS A 323 -22.41 6.38 -12.78
C CYS A 323 -21.67 5.11 -13.23
N ARG A 324 -20.71 5.27 -14.14
CA ARG A 324 -19.81 4.18 -14.53
C ARG A 324 -18.47 4.40 -13.85
N LEU A 325 -18.03 3.40 -13.09
CA LEU A 325 -16.74 3.40 -12.41
C LEU A 325 -15.78 2.52 -13.18
N VAL A 326 -14.55 2.97 -13.37
CA VAL A 326 -13.50 2.17 -14.00
C VAL A 326 -12.35 2.00 -13.02
N PHE A 327 -12.01 0.76 -12.71
CA PHE A 327 -10.86 0.41 -11.87
C PHE A 327 -9.74 -0.14 -12.74
N VAL A 328 -8.54 0.42 -12.56
CA VAL A 328 -7.33 -0.11 -13.21
C VAL A 328 -6.64 -1.10 -12.26
N VAL A 329 -6.39 -2.33 -12.72
CA VAL A 329 -5.82 -3.43 -11.94
C VAL A 329 -4.66 -4.09 -12.68
N ASP A 330 -3.74 -4.74 -11.98
CA ASP A 330 -2.56 -5.37 -12.60
C ASP A 330 -2.88 -6.54 -13.53
N ASP A 331 -3.94 -7.32 -13.23
CA ASP A 331 -4.37 -8.49 -13.99
C ASP A 331 -5.91 -8.55 -14.02
N ALA A 332 -6.50 -8.24 -15.17
CA ALA A 332 -7.96 -8.19 -15.31
C ALA A 332 -8.60 -9.58 -15.31
N GLN A 333 -7.92 -10.61 -15.81
CA GLN A 333 -8.49 -11.96 -15.87
C GLN A 333 -8.52 -12.61 -14.49
N ALA A 334 -7.43 -12.50 -13.72
CA ALA A 334 -7.40 -12.98 -12.34
C ALA A 334 -8.48 -12.30 -11.48
N ARG A 335 -8.74 -11.00 -11.73
CA ARG A 335 -9.79 -10.27 -11.03
C ARG A 335 -11.19 -10.71 -11.45
N ARG A 336 -11.40 -11.05 -12.72
CA ARG A 336 -12.66 -11.61 -13.23
C ARG A 336 -13.03 -12.91 -12.52
N ASP A 337 -12.08 -13.84 -12.45
CA ASP A 337 -12.28 -15.15 -11.82
C ASP A 337 -12.68 -15.01 -10.33
N GLN A 338 -12.09 -14.04 -9.62
CA GLN A 338 -12.44 -13.74 -8.23
C GLN A 338 -13.86 -13.17 -8.09
N VAL A 339 -14.25 -12.23 -8.95
CA VAL A 339 -15.59 -11.62 -8.94
C VAL A 339 -16.66 -12.68 -9.20
N GLU A 340 -16.42 -13.59 -10.13
CA GLU A 340 -17.31 -14.71 -10.44
C GLU A 340 -17.39 -15.73 -9.29
N ALA A 341 -16.26 -16.03 -8.63
CA ALA A 341 -16.21 -16.90 -7.46
C ALA A 341 -17.01 -16.35 -6.26
N LEU A 342 -17.16 -15.01 -6.17
CA LEU A 342 -17.99 -14.33 -5.18
C LEU A 342 -19.49 -14.30 -5.55
N GLY A 343 -19.87 -14.89 -6.68
CA GLY A 343 -21.26 -15.04 -7.12
C GLY A 343 -21.79 -13.87 -7.97
N HIS A 344 -20.93 -12.96 -8.41
CA HIS A 344 -21.31 -11.86 -9.29
C HIS A 344 -21.19 -12.27 -10.76
N THR A 345 -22.15 -11.84 -11.59
CA THR A 345 -22.11 -12.06 -13.04
C THR A 345 -21.24 -11.00 -13.69
N THR A 346 -20.28 -11.42 -14.53
CA THR A 346 -19.47 -10.49 -15.33
C THR A 346 -19.88 -10.53 -16.80
N SER A 347 -19.71 -9.41 -17.49
CA SER A 347 -19.82 -9.32 -18.95
C SER A 347 -18.49 -8.89 -19.56
N PRO A 348 -18.20 -9.29 -20.82
CA PRO A 348 -17.13 -8.65 -21.56
C PRO A 348 -17.32 -7.13 -21.57
N ALA A 349 -16.23 -6.37 -21.49
CA ALA A 349 -16.31 -4.93 -21.65
C ALA A 349 -16.86 -4.58 -23.04
N ALA A 350 -17.54 -3.44 -23.16
CA ALA A 350 -18.18 -3.00 -24.41
C ALA A 350 -17.22 -2.93 -25.62
N ASP A 351 -15.91 -2.88 -25.40
CA ASP A 351 -14.86 -2.86 -26.43
C ASP A 351 -14.41 -4.27 -26.90
N GLY A 352 -14.92 -5.34 -26.28
CA GLY A 352 -14.57 -6.73 -26.61
C GLY A 352 -13.15 -7.15 -26.26
N SER A 353 -12.42 -6.33 -25.49
CA SER A 353 -11.05 -6.62 -25.06
C SER A 353 -11.01 -7.76 -24.04
N SER A 354 -10.01 -8.64 -24.13
CA SER A 354 -9.75 -9.64 -23.08
C SER A 354 -9.07 -9.05 -21.84
N ARG A 355 -8.66 -7.78 -21.90
CA ARG A 355 -7.96 -7.06 -20.81
C ARG A 355 -8.90 -6.18 -19.99
N ALA A 356 -10.21 -6.33 -20.19
CA ALA A 356 -11.24 -5.62 -19.44
C ALA A 356 -12.53 -6.45 -19.32
N PHE A 357 -13.27 -6.24 -18.24
CA PHE A 357 -14.60 -6.81 -18.03
C PHE A 357 -15.49 -5.85 -17.24
N GLU A 358 -16.80 -6.08 -17.29
CA GLU A 358 -17.80 -5.28 -16.59
C GLU A 358 -18.53 -6.14 -15.55
N VAL A 359 -18.92 -5.51 -14.44
CA VAL A 359 -19.79 -6.07 -13.41
C VAL A 359 -20.86 -5.04 -13.04
N GLU A 360 -22.10 -5.51 -12.93
CA GLU A 360 -23.22 -4.69 -12.46
C GLU A 360 -23.22 -4.64 -10.93
N ALA A 361 -23.10 -3.42 -10.40
CA ALA A 361 -23.18 -3.11 -8.98
C ALA A 361 -24.61 -2.64 -8.61
N PRO A 362 -24.94 -2.52 -7.32
CA PRO A 362 -26.24 -2.00 -6.87
C PRO A 362 -26.58 -0.64 -7.48
N ASP A 363 -27.88 -0.32 -7.52
CA ASP A 363 -28.41 0.94 -8.06
C ASP A 363 -28.09 1.19 -9.54
N GLY A 364 -27.76 0.12 -10.28
CA GLY A 364 -27.49 0.12 -11.71
C GLY A 364 -26.07 0.55 -12.06
N VAL A 365 -25.17 0.75 -11.10
CA VAL A 365 -23.79 1.19 -11.37
C VAL A 365 -23.02 0.13 -12.15
N THR A 366 -22.61 0.45 -13.38
CA THR A 366 -21.72 -0.43 -14.15
C THR A 366 -20.28 -0.16 -13.74
N VAL A 367 -19.59 -1.20 -13.26
CA VAL A 367 -18.16 -1.13 -12.90
C VAL A 367 -17.35 -1.83 -13.98
N THR A 368 -16.46 -1.11 -14.65
CA THR A 368 -15.48 -1.66 -15.59
C THR A 368 -14.16 -1.89 -14.86
N ILE A 369 -13.55 -3.05 -15.03
CA ILE A 369 -12.24 -3.37 -14.48
C ILE A 369 -11.30 -3.65 -15.66
N SER A 370 -10.16 -2.97 -15.73
CA SER A 370 -9.23 -3.06 -16.86
C SER A 370 -7.77 -3.05 -16.43
N GLU A 371 -6.88 -3.59 -17.27
CA GLU A 371 -5.43 -3.43 -17.08
C GLU A 371 -4.93 -2.03 -17.47
N PRO A 372 -3.69 -1.63 -17.06
CA PRO A 372 -3.13 -0.33 -17.40
C PRO A 372 -3.01 -0.14 -18.92
N LEU A 373 -3.41 1.03 -19.38
CA LEU A 373 -3.12 1.50 -20.73
C LEU A 373 -1.64 1.92 -20.79
N GLY A 374 -0.93 1.46 -21.83
CA GLY A 374 0.51 1.72 -21.95
C GLY A 374 0.82 3.20 -22.11
N VAL A 375 1.71 3.73 -21.26
CA VAL A 375 2.31 5.05 -21.45
C VAL A 375 3.43 4.91 -22.49
N GLN A 376 3.27 5.50 -23.68
CA GLN A 376 4.43 5.76 -24.53
C GLN A 376 5.16 6.97 -23.97
N THR A 377 6.41 6.76 -23.57
CA THR A 377 7.36 7.84 -23.30
C THR A 377 7.84 8.41 -24.65
N PRO A 378 8.01 9.74 -24.79
CA PRO A 378 8.48 10.35 -26.04
C PRO A 378 9.88 9.89 -26.45
#